data_AF-A0A8H3Z229-F1
#
_entry.id   AF-A0A8H3Z229-F1
#
_cell.length_a   1.000
_cell.length_b   1.000
_cell.length_c   1.000
_cell.angle_alpha   90.00
_cell.angle_beta   90.00
_cell.angle_gamma   90.00
#
_symmetry.space_group_name_H-M   'P 1'
#
loop_
_entity.id
_entity.type
_entity.pdbx_description
1 polymer ?
#
loop_
_entity_poly.entity_id
_entity_poly.type
_entity_poly.pdbx_seq_one_letter_code
_entity_poly.pdbx_strand_id
1 'polypeptide(L)'
;MAHKVDQPVHDYNMNSDRPRADNATAKRIFVPRKYNHLFAIHSKSRASCLTSQDAAETPSFVGFRNLMVLMLVFSNLRLMIENLRKYGVLICIRCHDYRQQDIISGSILYLLIPCHLFVAYVIELAAGKQAKGAVARRKRTEELDEAKAIGQKQIHDFKLGWYLIAIAHAINATLNLAITTFTVYYYIHHPGIGTLCELHAIIVWLKTCSYALTNRDLRLAYLYPDASDPLPELYQSCPYPQNISLQNISYFWWTPTLVYQPVYPRTNKIRWTFVFKRIAEVVGLSIVIWIASAQYAVPLLQNSLDHMAALDLVSIAERVMKLSTISMFCWLAGFFVLFQSSLNALAEIMRFGDREFYSDWWNVSSVRVYWTTWNKPVYHFMKRHVYAPLVGRGLPPWLAQVVVFVFSGLLHELLVGVPTHNLLWVAFAGMMWQIPLIILTDPLAKAKSYTAKVVGNMVFWITFCLVGQPLAALLYFFAWQAKYGSVARNREGQGSVMK
;
A
#
# COMPACT_ATOMS: atom_id res chain seq x y z
N MET A 1 -24.66 21.56 -11.14
CA MET A 1 -24.97 21.90 -9.74
C MET A 1 -24.22 20.94 -8.84
N ALA A 2 -23.44 21.46 -7.89
CA ALA A 2 -22.45 20.69 -7.14
C ALA A 2 -23.09 19.88 -6.02
N HIS A 3 -23.13 18.54 -6.17
CA HIS A 3 -23.40 17.65 -5.05
C HIS A 3 -22.17 17.62 -4.13
N LYS A 4 -22.28 18.32 -3.00
CA LYS A 4 -21.32 18.28 -1.90
C LYS A 4 -21.43 16.89 -1.28
N VAL A 5 -20.46 16.01 -1.57
CA VAL A 5 -20.30 14.75 -0.84
C VAL A 5 -19.66 15.12 0.49
N ASP A 6 -20.47 15.17 1.55
CA ASP A 6 -19.99 15.35 2.92
C ASP A 6 -19.13 14.16 3.33
N GLN A 7 -17.83 14.25 3.07
CA GLN A 7 -16.84 13.53 3.85
C GLN A 7 -16.80 14.15 5.25
N PRO A 8 -16.81 13.36 6.34
CA PRO A 8 -16.51 13.91 7.65
C PRO A 8 -15.03 14.33 7.65
N VAL A 9 -14.78 15.59 7.32
CA VAL A 9 -13.53 16.26 7.63
C VAL A 9 -13.52 16.41 9.14
N HIS A 10 -12.90 15.46 9.84
CA HIS A 10 -12.43 15.72 11.19
C HIS A 10 -11.28 16.72 11.06
N ASP A 11 -11.68 17.99 11.02
CA ASP A 11 -10.80 19.13 11.08
C ASP A 11 -10.20 19.14 12.49
N TYR A 12 -8.93 18.78 12.61
CA TYR A 12 -8.16 19.01 13.82
C TYR A 12 -7.83 20.51 13.87
N ASN A 13 -8.84 21.34 14.06
CA ASN A 13 -8.67 22.74 14.34
C ASN A 13 -8.50 22.86 15.87
N MET A 14 -7.25 23.00 16.30
CA MET A 14 -6.91 23.45 17.65
C MET A 14 -7.37 24.90 17.78
N ASN A 15 -8.64 25.10 18.14
CA ASN A 15 -9.14 26.25 18.90
C ASN A 15 -10.66 26.14 18.97
N SER A 16 -11.17 25.74 20.14
CA SER A 16 -12.56 26.01 20.50
C SER A 16 -12.59 26.46 21.95
N ASP A 17 -12.70 27.78 22.12
CA ASP A 17 -13.21 28.41 23.34
C ASP A 17 -14.58 27.84 23.74
N ARG A 18 -14.79 27.70 25.06
CA ARG A 18 -16.04 27.79 25.87
C ARG A 18 -16.08 26.75 27.01
N PRO A 19 -16.95 26.93 28.03
CA PRO A 19 -16.96 27.96 29.06
C PRO A 19 -16.59 27.36 30.44
N ARG A 20 -16.20 28.22 31.40
CA ARG A 20 -15.97 27.83 32.80
C ARG A 20 -17.27 27.31 33.44
N ALA A 21 -17.22 26.12 34.02
CA ALA A 21 -18.19 25.63 35.01
C ALA A 21 -17.45 24.83 36.08
N ASP A 22 -17.92 25.01 37.31
CA ASP A 22 -17.19 24.87 38.57
C ASP A 22 -16.97 23.44 39.11
N ASN A 23 -15.86 23.33 39.84
CA ASN A 23 -15.53 22.49 41.00
C ASN A 23 -16.25 21.13 41.21
N ALA A 24 -15.49 20.05 40.97
CA ALA A 24 -15.37 18.93 41.89
C ALA A 24 -13.97 18.31 41.79
N THR A 25 -13.28 18.23 42.92
CA THR A 25 -11.90 17.76 43.11
C THR A 25 -11.76 16.25 42.86
N ALA A 26 -11.71 15.86 41.60
CA ALA A 26 -11.02 14.64 41.17
C ALA A 26 -9.80 15.08 40.36
N LYS A 27 -8.58 14.85 40.87
CA LYS A 27 -7.35 14.96 40.07
C LYS A 27 -7.43 13.90 38.98
N ARG A 28 -8.16 14.19 37.89
CA ARG A 28 -8.07 13.44 36.63
C ARG A 28 -6.60 13.50 36.24
N ILE A 29 -5.98 12.34 36.15
CA ILE A 29 -4.64 12.20 35.61
C ILE A 29 -4.71 12.76 34.19
N PHE A 30 -4.19 13.97 34.00
CA PHE A 30 -4.08 14.60 32.69
C PHE A 30 -3.05 13.79 31.90
N VAL A 31 -3.52 12.85 31.09
CA VAL A 31 -2.71 12.27 30.04
C VAL A 31 -2.75 13.27 28.90
N PRO A 32 -1.63 13.92 28.52
CA PRO A 32 -1.62 14.84 27.39
C PRO A 32 -2.16 14.11 26.17
N ARG A 33 -3.10 14.74 25.44
CA ARG A 33 -3.78 14.21 24.25
C ARG A 33 -2.75 13.80 23.19
N LYS A 34 -2.28 12.55 23.28
CA LYS A 34 -1.35 11.92 22.37
C LYS A 34 -2.17 11.15 21.33
N TYR A 35 -1.77 11.25 20.06
CA TYR A 35 -2.44 10.55 18.97
C TYR A 35 -2.66 9.07 19.29
N ASN A 36 -3.87 8.57 19.03
CA ASN A 36 -4.24 7.17 19.19
C ASN A 36 -4.87 6.58 17.92
N HIS A 37 -4.86 5.25 17.83
CA HIS A 37 -5.36 4.44 16.72
C HIS A 37 -6.79 3.94 16.98
N LEU A 38 -7.54 4.55 17.91
CA LEU A 38 -8.85 4.02 18.34
C LEU A 38 -9.98 4.32 17.35
N PHE A 39 -9.90 5.42 16.59
CA PHE A 39 -10.94 5.77 15.62
C PHE A 39 -11.08 4.71 14.52
N ALA A 40 -12.30 4.52 14.01
CA ALA A 40 -12.57 3.57 12.96
C ALA A 40 -12.34 4.18 11.56
N ILE A 41 -11.49 3.58 10.72
CA ILE A 41 -11.35 3.98 9.31
C ILE A 41 -12.50 3.42 8.49
N HIS A 42 -12.76 2.11 8.60
CA HIS A 42 -13.88 1.48 7.92
C HIS A 42 -15.08 1.48 8.86
N SER A 43 -15.96 2.47 8.72
CA SER A 43 -17.18 2.62 9.53
C SER A 43 -18.46 2.33 8.76
N LYS A 44 -18.44 2.53 7.44
CA LYS A 44 -19.61 2.36 6.55
C LYS A 44 -19.28 1.42 5.40
N SER A 45 -20.28 0.68 4.93
CA SER A 45 -20.17 -0.05 3.67
C SER A 45 -20.22 0.94 2.51
N ARG A 46 -19.26 0.84 1.59
CA ARG A 46 -19.14 1.72 0.43
C ARG A 46 -18.78 0.89 -0.79
N ALA A 47 -19.32 1.25 -1.95
CA ALA A 47 -18.98 0.63 -3.22
C ALA A 47 -17.67 1.20 -3.78
N SER A 48 -17.00 0.43 -4.64
CA SER A 48 -15.83 0.91 -5.37
C SER A 48 -16.25 1.91 -6.46
N CYS A 49 -15.45 2.96 -6.68
CA CYS A 49 -15.78 4.08 -7.55
C CYS A 49 -16.13 3.68 -8.99
N LEU A 50 -15.40 2.72 -9.61
CA LEU A 50 -15.74 2.25 -10.96
C LEU A 50 -16.92 1.27 -11.00
N THR A 51 -17.37 0.76 -9.86
CA THR A 51 -18.51 -0.16 -9.75
C THR A 51 -19.82 0.57 -9.42
N SER A 52 -19.75 1.70 -8.71
CA SER A 52 -20.90 2.54 -8.39
C SER A 52 -21.34 3.35 -9.60
N GLN A 53 -21.99 2.69 -10.57
CA GLN A 53 -22.76 3.38 -11.59
C GLN A 53 -24.17 3.65 -11.06
N ASP A 54 -24.27 4.57 -10.09
CA ASP A 54 -25.53 5.19 -9.69
C ASP A 54 -25.26 6.70 -9.51
N ALA A 55 -25.24 7.42 -10.63
CA ALA A 55 -25.36 8.86 -10.62
C ALA A 55 -26.68 9.20 -11.32
N ALA A 56 -27.67 9.61 -10.53
CA ALA A 56 -28.85 10.30 -11.04
C ALA A 56 -28.38 11.66 -11.58
N GLU A 57 -28.51 11.84 -12.90
CA GLU A 57 -28.35 13.11 -13.63
C GLU A 57 -26.91 13.62 -13.90
N THR A 58 -26.19 12.94 -14.81
CA THR A 58 -25.17 13.56 -15.69
C THR A 58 -25.18 12.86 -17.06
N PRO A 59 -24.76 13.51 -18.17
CA PRO A 59 -24.67 12.86 -19.47
C PRO A 59 -23.70 11.67 -19.41
N SER A 60 -24.14 10.51 -19.90
CA SER A 60 -23.36 9.28 -19.89
C SER A 60 -22.21 9.35 -20.92
N PHE A 61 -20.97 9.51 -20.44
CA PHE A 61 -19.74 9.37 -21.25
C PHE A 61 -19.30 7.91 -21.45
N VAL A 62 -20.19 6.95 -21.18
CA VAL A 62 -19.89 5.51 -21.29
C VAL A 62 -19.46 5.15 -22.71
N GLY A 63 -20.08 5.73 -23.74
CA GLY A 63 -19.70 5.54 -25.14
C GLY A 63 -18.27 6.01 -25.44
N PHE A 64 -17.91 7.21 -25.02
CA PHE A 64 -16.54 7.74 -25.17
C PHE A 64 -15.51 6.94 -24.38
N ARG A 65 -15.84 6.49 -23.17
CA ARG A 65 -14.99 5.59 -22.38
C ARG A 65 -14.74 4.27 -23.12
N ASN A 66 -15.80 3.65 -23.64
CA ASN A 66 -15.68 2.42 -24.41
C ASN A 66 -14.85 2.64 -25.68
N LEU A 67 -15.05 3.76 -26.37
CA LEU A 67 -14.24 4.14 -27.54
C LEU A 67 -12.77 4.34 -27.20
N MET A 68 -12.43 5.02 -26.09
CA MET A 68 -11.04 5.19 -25.65
C MET A 68 -10.37 3.85 -25.33
N VAL A 69 -11.08 2.95 -24.64
CA VAL A 69 -10.59 1.59 -24.38
C VAL A 69 -10.38 0.83 -25.68
N LEU A 70 -11.34 0.88 -26.61
CA LEU A 70 -11.21 0.23 -27.92
C LEU A 70 -10.04 0.81 -28.71
N MET A 71 -9.88 2.13 -28.77
CA MET A 71 -8.75 2.76 -29.47
C MET A 71 -7.41 2.37 -28.87
N LEU A 72 -7.32 2.33 -27.54
CA LEU A 72 -6.11 1.88 -26.84
C LEU A 72 -5.81 0.41 -27.16
N VAL A 73 -6.82 -0.45 -27.15
CA VAL A 73 -6.67 -1.87 -27.51
C VAL A 73 -6.27 -2.03 -28.97
N PHE A 74 -6.99 -1.43 -29.92
CA PHE A 74 -6.72 -1.57 -31.36
C PHE A 74 -5.38 -0.96 -31.78
N SER A 75 -4.99 0.19 -31.21
CA SER A 75 -3.69 0.82 -31.48
C SER A 75 -2.54 -0.10 -31.06
N ASN A 76 -2.60 -0.67 -29.85
CA ASN A 76 -1.59 -1.61 -29.38
C ASN A 76 -1.68 -2.99 -30.06
N LEU A 77 -2.89 -3.46 -30.42
CA LEU A 77 -3.12 -4.73 -31.11
C LEU A 77 -2.50 -4.72 -32.51
N ARG A 78 -2.59 -3.61 -33.24
CA ARG A 78 -1.92 -3.48 -34.55
C ARG A 78 -0.41 -3.70 -34.42
N LEU A 79 0.23 -2.97 -33.50
CA LEU A 79 1.67 -3.08 -33.24
C LEU A 79 2.05 -4.49 -32.77
N MET A 80 1.18 -5.11 -31.97
CA MET A 80 1.36 -6.49 -31.52
C MET A 80 1.30 -7.48 -32.69
N ILE A 81 0.39 -7.30 -33.65
CA ILE A 81 0.30 -8.12 -34.86
C ILE A 81 1.52 -7.90 -35.76
N GLU A 82 1.97 -6.65 -35.94
CA GLU A 82 3.19 -6.33 -36.71
C GLU A 82 4.43 -7.00 -36.07
N ASN A 83 4.54 -6.95 -34.74
CA ASN A 83 5.62 -7.62 -34.01
C ASN A 83 5.51 -9.15 -34.06
N LEU A 84 4.30 -9.71 -33.97
CA LEU A 84 4.06 -11.14 -34.17
C LEU A 84 4.48 -11.59 -35.57
N ARG A 85 4.26 -10.75 -36.61
CA ARG A 85 4.71 -11.04 -37.97
C ARG A 85 6.23 -10.93 -38.11
N LYS A 86 6.87 -9.95 -37.45
CA LYS A 86 8.30 -9.66 -37.57
C LYS A 86 9.18 -10.61 -36.74
N TYR A 87 8.75 -10.91 -35.53
CA TYR A 87 9.51 -11.68 -34.55
C TYR A 87 8.93 -13.08 -34.28
N GLY A 88 7.79 -13.41 -34.89
CA GLY A 88 7.05 -14.64 -34.59
C GLY A 88 6.37 -14.57 -33.22
N VAL A 89 5.86 -15.72 -32.76
CA VAL A 89 5.30 -15.85 -31.41
C VAL A 89 6.45 -15.86 -30.40
N LEU A 90 6.83 -14.68 -29.90
CA LEU A 90 7.76 -14.53 -28.75
C LEU A 90 7.20 -15.09 -27.42
N ILE A 91 5.94 -15.52 -27.38
CA ILE A 91 5.31 -16.13 -26.20
C ILE A 91 5.91 -17.52 -26.00
N CYS A 92 6.99 -17.59 -25.26
CA CYS A 92 7.63 -18.85 -24.92
C CYS A 92 7.52 -19.08 -23.40
N ILE A 93 6.53 -19.88 -22.98
CA ILE A 93 6.34 -20.28 -21.58
C ILE A 93 7.60 -20.98 -21.04
N ARG A 94 8.35 -21.67 -21.90
CA ARG A 94 9.63 -22.33 -21.60
C ARG A 94 10.86 -21.41 -21.57
N CYS A 95 10.76 -20.19 -22.09
CA CYS A 95 11.89 -19.26 -22.15
C CYS A 95 11.97 -18.37 -20.90
N HIS A 96 10.94 -18.40 -20.07
CA HIS A 96 11.03 -17.94 -18.70
C HIS A 96 11.67 -19.08 -17.90
N ASP A 97 12.92 -18.87 -17.49
CA ASP A 97 13.72 -19.89 -16.80
C ASP A 97 13.19 -20.08 -15.37
N TYR A 98 12.05 -20.76 -15.26
CA TYR A 98 11.45 -21.18 -14.00
C TYR A 98 12.29 -22.30 -13.41
N ARG A 99 13.42 -21.94 -12.80
CA ARG A 99 14.27 -22.90 -12.08
C ARG A 99 13.42 -23.54 -10.99
N GLN A 100 13.42 -24.87 -10.93
CA GLN A 100 12.63 -25.62 -9.94
C GLN A 100 12.95 -25.19 -8.50
N GLN A 101 14.21 -24.85 -8.23
CA GLN A 101 14.66 -24.30 -6.96
C GLN A 101 13.97 -22.97 -6.60
N ASP A 102 13.78 -22.06 -7.56
CA ASP A 102 13.13 -20.77 -7.34
C ASP A 102 11.64 -20.95 -7.03
N ILE A 103 10.97 -21.89 -7.69
CA ILE A 103 9.57 -22.23 -7.42
C ILE A 103 9.43 -22.80 -6.00
N ILE A 104 10.27 -23.77 -5.64
CA ILE A 104 10.21 -24.42 -4.32
C ILE A 104 10.51 -23.39 -3.22
N SER A 105 11.61 -22.66 -3.35
CA SER A 105 12.05 -21.68 -2.34
C SER A 105 11.04 -20.54 -2.21
N GLY A 106 10.55 -20.01 -3.35
CA GLY A 106 9.51 -18.99 -3.37
C GLY A 106 8.19 -19.47 -2.76
N SER A 107 7.76 -20.70 -3.04
CA SER A 107 6.52 -21.25 -2.47
C SER A 107 6.62 -21.46 -0.97
N ILE A 108 7.73 -22.03 -0.49
CA ILE A 108 7.99 -22.20 0.95
C ILE A 108 7.98 -20.84 1.64
N LEU A 109 8.73 -19.87 1.11
CA LEU A 109 8.79 -18.51 1.66
C LEU A 109 7.41 -17.86 1.69
N TYR A 110 6.64 -17.95 0.60
CA TYR A 110 5.30 -17.39 0.51
C TYR A 110 4.34 -17.94 1.57
N LEU A 111 4.44 -19.23 1.89
CA LEU A 111 3.64 -19.88 2.92
C LEU A 111 4.10 -19.54 4.34
N LEU A 112 5.39 -19.25 4.54
CA LEU A 112 5.95 -18.89 5.85
C LEU A 112 5.71 -17.43 6.24
N ILE A 113 5.64 -16.50 5.28
CA ILE A 113 5.42 -15.06 5.53
C ILE A 113 4.22 -14.80 6.48
N PRO A 114 3.02 -15.40 6.27
CA PRO A 114 1.87 -15.22 7.16
C PRO A 114 2.08 -15.68 8.61
N CYS A 115 3.00 -16.60 8.87
CA CYS A 115 3.30 -17.10 10.22
C CYS A 115 3.69 -15.96 11.16
N HIS A 116 4.38 -14.92 10.66
CA HIS A 116 4.72 -13.74 11.44
C HIS A 116 3.49 -12.99 11.98
N LEU A 117 2.37 -13.01 11.27
CA LEU A 117 1.13 -12.43 11.76
C LEU A 117 0.54 -13.24 12.93
N PHE A 118 0.66 -14.57 12.89
CA PHE A 118 0.26 -15.45 13.99
C PHE A 118 1.20 -15.35 15.20
N VAL A 119 2.49 -15.13 14.98
CA VAL A 119 3.44 -14.79 16.07
C VAL A 119 3.01 -13.49 16.74
N ALA A 120 2.61 -12.47 15.97
CA ALA A 120 2.08 -11.23 16.54
C ALA A 120 0.79 -11.45 17.34
N TYR A 121 -0.08 -12.37 16.91
CA TYR A 121 -1.24 -12.80 17.70
C TYR A 121 -0.83 -13.43 19.04
N VAL A 122 0.19 -14.29 19.08
CA VAL A 122 0.66 -14.90 20.34
C VAL A 122 1.22 -13.84 21.29
N ILE A 123 1.98 -12.87 20.77
CA ILE A 123 2.50 -11.73 21.55
C ILE A 123 1.32 -10.93 22.16
N GLU A 124 0.31 -10.59 21.36
CA GLU A 124 -0.86 -9.86 21.85
C GLU A 124 -1.74 -10.69 22.79
N LEU A 125 -1.80 -12.01 22.63
CA LEU A 125 -2.50 -12.90 23.55
C LEU A 125 -1.85 -12.88 24.94
N ALA A 126 -0.52 -12.89 25.00
CA ALA A 126 0.22 -12.72 26.25
C ALA A 126 -0.03 -11.33 26.86
N ALA A 127 0.05 -10.27 26.05
CA ALA A 127 -0.23 -8.90 26.48
C ALA A 127 -1.67 -8.73 27.02
N GLY A 128 -2.66 -9.36 26.37
CA GLY A 128 -4.06 -9.35 26.77
C GLY A 128 -4.30 -10.07 28.09
N LYS A 129 -3.64 -11.21 28.33
CA LYS A 129 -3.67 -11.91 29.62
C LYS A 129 -3.05 -11.03 30.73
N GLN A 130 -1.92 -10.37 30.46
CA GLN A 130 -1.29 -9.45 31.39
C GLN A 130 -2.23 -8.27 31.74
N ALA A 131 -2.90 -7.68 30.74
CA ALA A 131 -3.84 -6.59 30.93
C ALA A 131 -5.07 -7.01 31.75
N LYS A 132 -5.66 -8.18 31.47
CA LYS A 132 -6.75 -8.75 32.29
C LYS A 132 -6.33 -8.90 33.75
N GLY A 133 -5.15 -9.48 33.98
CA GLY A 133 -4.61 -9.65 35.34
C GLY A 133 -4.36 -8.31 36.04
N ALA A 134 -3.92 -7.27 35.32
CA ALA A 134 -3.70 -5.95 35.88
C ALA A 134 -5.02 -5.27 36.32
N VAL A 135 -6.07 -5.35 35.51
CA VAL A 135 -7.40 -4.81 35.88
C VAL A 135 -7.97 -5.57 37.09
N ALA A 136 -7.85 -6.89 37.12
CA ALA A 136 -8.33 -7.70 38.24
C ALA A 136 -7.62 -7.34 39.56
N ARG A 137 -6.29 -7.16 39.52
CA ARG A 137 -5.51 -6.68 40.68
C ARG A 137 -5.94 -5.29 41.12
N ARG A 138 -6.14 -4.36 40.17
CA ARG A 138 -6.55 -2.98 40.48
C ARG A 138 -7.90 -2.94 41.20
N LYS A 139 -8.91 -3.68 40.73
CA LYS A 139 -10.22 -3.78 41.41
C LYS A 139 -10.07 -4.27 42.85
N ARG A 140 -9.23 -5.29 43.07
CA ARG A 140 -8.95 -5.82 44.41
C ARG A 140 -8.21 -4.81 45.31
N THR A 141 -7.31 -4.00 44.75
CA THR A 141 -6.59 -2.96 45.51
C THR A 141 -7.46 -1.73 45.80
N GLU A 142 -8.39 -1.37 44.90
CA GLU A 142 -9.39 -0.33 45.14
C GLU A 142 -10.34 -0.73 46.28
N GLU A 143 -10.61 -2.02 46.48
CA GLU A 143 -11.36 -2.54 47.64
C GLU A 143 -10.58 -2.50 48.97
N LEU A 144 -9.25 -2.32 48.95
CA LEU A 144 -8.36 -2.43 50.12
C LEU A 144 -7.80 -1.08 50.61
N ASP A 145 -8.23 0.06 50.05
CA ASP A 145 -7.84 1.43 50.45
C ASP A 145 -6.32 1.76 50.49
N GLU A 146 -5.43 0.87 50.02
CA GLU A 146 -3.97 1.07 49.95
C GLU A 146 -3.53 1.86 48.68
N ALA A 147 -4.17 2.99 48.39
CA ALA A 147 -4.27 3.50 47.02
C ALA A 147 -3.12 4.39 46.48
N LYS A 148 -2.04 4.69 47.22
CA LYS A 148 -1.03 5.69 46.74
C LYS A 148 0.39 5.19 46.48
N ALA A 149 0.96 4.33 47.33
CA ALA A 149 2.35 3.85 47.14
C ALA A 149 2.45 2.75 46.06
N ILE A 150 1.40 1.94 45.93
CA ILE A 150 1.31 0.83 44.97
C ILE A 150 1.17 1.37 43.52
N GLY A 151 0.53 2.53 43.33
CA GLY A 151 0.24 3.09 42.01
C GLY A 151 1.48 3.48 41.20
N GLN A 152 2.53 4.04 41.82
CA GLN A 152 3.74 4.45 41.08
C GLN A 152 4.58 3.26 40.61
N LYS A 153 4.74 2.23 41.45
CA LYS A 153 5.45 0.99 41.08
C LYS A 153 4.70 0.23 39.97
N GLN A 154 3.38 0.16 40.08
CA GLN A 154 2.53 -0.43 39.03
C GLN A 154 2.62 0.31 37.69
N ILE A 155 2.71 1.65 37.69
CA ILE A 155 2.89 2.44 36.44
C ILE A 155 4.25 2.19 35.80
N HIS A 156 5.32 2.06 36.59
CA HIS A 156 6.67 1.80 36.07
C HIS A 156 6.78 0.41 35.44
N ASP A 157 6.35 -0.64 36.16
CA ASP A 157 6.37 -2.02 35.65
C ASP A 157 5.50 -2.17 34.41
N PHE A 158 4.41 -1.40 34.34
CA PHE A 158 3.55 -1.33 33.18
C PHE A 158 4.23 -0.68 31.96
N LYS A 159 4.97 0.42 32.16
CA LYS A 159 5.77 1.06 31.10
C LYS A 159 6.86 0.13 30.58
N LEU A 160 7.51 -0.65 31.45
CA LEU A 160 8.51 -1.63 31.05
C LEU A 160 7.89 -2.75 30.20
N GLY A 161 6.79 -3.35 30.66
CA GLY A 161 6.06 -4.37 29.89
C GLY A 161 5.61 -3.85 28.52
N TRP A 162 5.25 -2.57 28.44
CA TRP A 162 4.93 -1.89 27.19
C TRP A 162 6.08 -1.85 26.19
N TYR A 163 7.26 -1.43 26.63
CA TYR A 163 8.44 -1.40 25.76
C TYR A 163 8.82 -2.80 25.29
N LEU A 164 8.75 -3.80 26.18
CA LEU A 164 9.04 -5.19 25.82
C LEU A 164 8.08 -5.72 24.73
N ILE A 165 6.78 -5.49 24.87
CA ILE A 165 5.79 -5.89 23.85
C ILE A 165 6.04 -5.16 22.52
N ALA A 166 6.32 -3.86 22.57
CA ALA A 166 6.61 -3.07 21.37
C ALA A 166 7.88 -3.56 20.66
N ILE A 167 8.95 -3.86 21.41
CA ILE A 167 10.19 -4.42 20.88
C ILE A 167 9.94 -5.80 20.28
N ALA A 168 9.18 -6.67 20.94
CA ALA A 168 8.86 -8.00 20.43
C ALA A 168 8.12 -7.92 19.07
N HIS A 169 7.13 -7.02 18.95
CA HIS A 169 6.46 -6.78 17.68
C HIS A 169 7.38 -6.20 16.61
N ALA A 170 8.24 -5.25 16.98
CA ALA A 170 9.20 -4.64 16.05
C ALA A 170 10.21 -5.65 15.53
N ILE A 171 10.72 -6.54 16.40
CA ILE A 171 11.62 -7.64 16.01
C ILE A 171 10.89 -8.59 15.07
N ASN A 172 9.68 -9.06 15.43
CA ASN A 172 8.92 -9.99 14.59
C ASN A 172 8.60 -9.41 13.19
N ALA A 173 8.16 -8.15 13.13
CA ALA A 173 7.93 -7.47 11.87
C ALA A 173 9.23 -7.32 11.08
N THR A 174 10.29 -6.80 11.68
CA THR A 174 11.58 -6.63 10.99
C THR A 174 12.16 -7.95 10.48
N LEU A 175 12.03 -9.04 11.25
CA LEU A 175 12.45 -10.37 10.83
C LEU A 175 11.69 -10.86 9.59
N ASN A 176 10.37 -10.65 9.52
CA ASN A 176 9.58 -10.99 8.33
C ASN A 176 10.16 -10.35 7.06
N LEU A 177 10.47 -9.05 7.14
CA LEU A 177 11.01 -8.31 6.01
C LEU A 177 12.45 -8.76 5.71
N ALA A 178 13.32 -8.80 6.72
CA ALA A 178 14.73 -9.15 6.56
C ALA A 178 14.94 -10.57 6.00
N ILE A 179 14.21 -11.57 6.51
CA ILE A 179 14.30 -12.96 6.04
C ILE A 179 13.81 -13.06 4.58
N THR A 180 12.70 -12.41 4.26
CA THR A 180 12.17 -12.41 2.88
C THR A 180 13.14 -11.74 1.93
N THR A 181 13.57 -10.51 2.24
CA THR A 181 14.52 -9.75 1.42
C THR A 181 15.82 -10.52 1.20
N PHE A 182 16.39 -11.12 2.26
CA PHE A 182 17.61 -11.93 2.16
C PHE A 182 17.40 -13.16 1.26
N THR A 183 16.28 -13.87 1.45
CA THR A 183 15.98 -15.07 0.67
C THR A 183 15.75 -14.73 -0.80
N VAL A 184 15.00 -13.67 -1.09
CA VAL A 184 14.74 -13.21 -2.46
C VAL A 184 16.05 -12.78 -3.13
N TYR A 185 16.89 -12.01 -2.44
CA TYR A 185 18.14 -11.49 -3.02
C TYR A 185 19.21 -12.56 -3.27
N TYR A 186 19.29 -13.62 -2.47
CA TYR A 186 20.36 -14.62 -2.63
C TYR A 186 19.91 -15.94 -3.26
N TYR A 187 18.64 -16.33 -3.10
CA TYR A 187 18.17 -17.66 -3.47
C TYR A 187 17.13 -17.65 -4.59
N ILE A 188 16.42 -16.54 -4.84
CA ILE A 188 15.38 -16.45 -5.88
C ILE A 188 15.88 -15.56 -7.01
N HIS A 189 16.23 -16.17 -8.15
CA HIS A 189 16.78 -15.44 -9.29
C HIS A 189 15.69 -14.97 -10.25
N HIS A 190 14.53 -15.61 -10.21
CA HIS A 190 13.40 -15.24 -11.02
C HIS A 190 12.71 -13.96 -10.48
N PRO A 191 12.73 -12.84 -11.24
CA PRO A 191 12.27 -11.53 -10.74
C PRO A 191 10.78 -11.52 -10.39
N GLY A 192 9.92 -12.19 -11.19
CA GLY A 192 8.48 -12.23 -10.92
C GLY A 192 8.11 -12.93 -9.59
N ILE A 193 8.67 -14.11 -9.32
CA ILE A 193 8.46 -14.84 -8.04
C ILE A 193 9.01 -14.00 -6.87
N GLY A 194 10.20 -13.40 -7.05
CA GLY A 194 10.79 -12.51 -6.06
C GLY A 194 9.87 -11.32 -5.72
N THR A 195 9.34 -10.61 -6.72
CA THR A 195 8.41 -9.50 -6.52
C THR A 195 7.12 -9.93 -5.83
N LEU A 196 6.57 -11.11 -6.15
CA LEU A 196 5.38 -11.62 -5.46
C LEU A 196 5.64 -11.92 -3.99
N CYS A 197 6.78 -12.54 -3.66
CA CYS A 197 7.17 -12.81 -2.28
C CYS A 197 7.42 -11.52 -1.50
N GLU A 198 8.16 -10.57 -2.08
CA GLU A 198 8.48 -9.30 -1.45
C GLU A 198 7.22 -8.44 -1.23
N LEU A 199 6.32 -8.40 -2.22
CA LEU A 199 5.01 -7.73 -2.07
C LEU A 199 4.21 -8.33 -0.91
N HIS A 200 4.16 -9.66 -0.81
CA HIS A 200 3.45 -10.34 0.28
C HIS A 200 4.08 -10.03 1.63
N ALA A 201 5.42 -10.05 1.73
CA ALA A 201 6.14 -9.71 2.95
C ALA A 201 5.88 -8.27 3.39
N ILE A 202 5.91 -7.29 2.47
CA ILE A 202 5.57 -5.89 2.77
C ILE A 202 4.12 -5.79 3.26
N ILE A 203 3.16 -6.46 2.63
CA ILE A 203 1.75 -6.46 3.08
C ILE A 203 1.63 -7.01 4.49
N VAL A 204 2.22 -8.18 4.78
CA VAL A 204 2.17 -8.80 6.11
C VAL A 204 2.92 -7.97 7.15
N TRP A 205 4.01 -7.33 6.76
CA TRP A 205 4.75 -6.40 7.61
C TRP A 205 3.89 -5.21 8.04
N LEU A 206 3.26 -4.52 7.08
CA LEU A 206 2.35 -3.40 7.34
C LEU A 206 1.17 -3.84 8.21
N LYS A 207 0.56 -5.00 7.91
CA LYS A 207 -0.52 -5.58 8.72
C LYS A 207 -0.09 -5.88 10.15
N THR A 208 1.08 -6.47 10.33
CA THR A 208 1.65 -6.80 11.65
C THR A 208 1.87 -5.53 12.48
N CYS A 209 2.43 -4.48 11.87
CA CYS A 209 2.59 -3.19 12.52
C CYS A 209 1.25 -2.57 12.90
N SER A 210 0.26 -2.60 12.00
CA SER A 210 -1.07 -2.04 12.28
C SER A 210 -1.79 -2.79 13.40
N TYR A 211 -1.68 -4.12 13.42
CA TYR A 211 -2.25 -4.98 14.47
C TYR A 211 -1.66 -4.64 15.84
N ALA A 212 -0.32 -4.56 15.93
CA ALA A 212 0.37 -4.22 17.18
C ALA A 212 0.00 -2.81 17.68
N LEU A 213 0.03 -1.80 16.80
CA LEU A 213 -0.24 -0.41 17.18
C LEU A 213 -1.69 -0.18 17.60
N THR A 214 -2.64 -0.81 16.92
CA THR A 214 -4.06 -0.68 17.25
C THR A 214 -4.42 -1.42 18.54
N ASN A 215 -3.92 -2.66 18.73
CA ASN A 215 -4.15 -3.39 19.98
C ASN A 215 -3.47 -2.74 21.18
N ARG A 216 -2.31 -2.11 20.98
CA ARG A 216 -1.66 -1.28 22.01
C ARG A 216 -2.60 -0.20 22.54
N ASP A 217 -3.26 0.54 21.65
CA ASP A 217 -4.13 1.65 22.05
C ASP A 217 -5.46 1.13 22.61
N LEU A 218 -6.01 0.03 22.08
CA LEU A 218 -7.17 -0.66 22.68
C LEU A 218 -6.88 -1.15 24.09
N ARG A 219 -5.66 -1.66 24.32
CA ARG A 219 -5.19 -2.09 25.64
C ARG A 219 -5.07 -0.91 26.61
N LEU A 220 -4.65 0.28 26.16
CA LEU A 220 -4.69 1.49 27.00
C LEU A 220 -6.10 1.86 27.38
N ALA A 221 -7.01 1.90 26.41
CA ALA A 221 -8.41 2.25 26.66
C ALA A 221 -9.06 1.27 27.65
N TYR A 222 -8.72 -0.02 27.56
CA TYR A 222 -9.18 -1.04 28.50
C TYR A 222 -8.64 -0.87 29.93
N LEU A 223 -7.40 -0.41 30.08
CA LEU A 223 -6.76 -0.23 31.40
C LEU A 223 -7.11 1.10 32.07
N TYR A 224 -7.36 2.14 31.27
CA TYR A 224 -7.64 3.49 31.71
C TYR A 224 -8.87 4.07 30.98
N PRO A 225 -10.07 3.53 31.24
CA PRO A 225 -11.29 3.96 30.54
C PRO A 225 -11.56 5.46 30.72
N ASP A 226 -11.38 6.00 31.93
CA ASP A 226 -11.66 7.40 32.26
C ASP A 226 -10.72 8.42 31.60
N ALA A 227 -9.55 7.97 31.12
CA ALA A 227 -8.53 8.81 30.49
C ALA A 227 -8.48 8.61 28.96
N SER A 228 -9.30 7.71 28.42
CA SER A 228 -9.29 7.34 27.00
C SER A 228 -10.42 8.01 26.22
N ASP A 229 -10.17 8.28 24.93
CA ASP A 229 -11.22 8.74 24.02
C ASP A 229 -12.31 7.66 23.89
N PRO A 230 -13.59 8.06 23.71
CA PRO A 230 -14.69 7.11 23.56
C PRO A 230 -14.44 6.17 22.38
N LEU A 231 -14.61 4.87 22.62
CA LEU A 231 -14.46 3.86 21.59
C LEU A 231 -15.60 3.98 20.55
N PRO A 232 -15.32 3.78 19.25
CA PRO A 232 -16.36 3.72 18.24
C PRO A 232 -17.43 2.66 18.58
N GLU A 233 -18.71 2.98 18.35
CA GLU A 233 -19.85 2.08 18.60
C GLU A 233 -19.68 0.72 17.91
N LEU A 234 -19.07 0.70 16.72
CA LEU A 234 -18.79 -0.52 15.96
C LEU A 234 -17.99 -1.56 16.78
N TYR A 235 -17.10 -1.10 17.67
CA TYR A 235 -16.23 -1.97 18.47
C TYR A 235 -16.96 -2.61 19.66
N GLN A 236 -18.16 -2.15 20.02
CA GLN A 236 -18.96 -2.75 21.11
C GLN A 236 -19.29 -4.22 20.83
N SER A 237 -19.43 -4.60 19.56
CA SER A 237 -19.69 -5.99 19.16
C SER A 237 -18.51 -6.94 19.38
N CYS A 238 -17.28 -6.43 19.49
CA CYS A 238 -16.09 -7.21 19.78
C CYS A 238 -15.07 -6.36 20.58
N PRO A 239 -15.31 -6.16 21.89
CA PRO A 239 -14.47 -5.31 22.71
C PRO A 239 -13.12 -5.97 23.00
N TYR A 240 -12.11 -5.16 23.28
CA TYR A 240 -10.85 -5.68 23.84
C TYR A 240 -11.12 -6.29 25.23
N PRO A 241 -10.56 -7.46 25.56
CA PRO A 241 -9.60 -8.28 24.80
C PRO A 241 -10.23 -9.45 24.01
N GLN A 242 -11.54 -9.48 23.81
CA GLN A 242 -12.22 -10.56 23.05
C GLN A 242 -11.82 -10.56 21.56
N ASN A 243 -11.38 -9.41 21.05
CA ASN A 243 -10.87 -9.28 19.69
C ASN A 243 -9.56 -10.06 19.43
N ILE A 244 -8.82 -10.43 20.48
CA ILE A 244 -7.62 -11.27 20.35
C ILE A 244 -8.08 -12.73 20.20
N SER A 245 -8.51 -13.09 18.98
CA SER A 245 -8.89 -14.44 18.61
C SER A 245 -8.27 -14.85 17.28
N LEU A 246 -8.05 -16.16 17.09
CA LEU A 246 -7.53 -16.71 15.83
C LEU A 246 -8.45 -16.38 14.64
N GLN A 247 -9.76 -16.34 14.86
CA GLN A 247 -10.72 -15.97 13.82
C GLN A 247 -10.55 -14.51 13.40
N ASN A 248 -10.35 -13.60 14.35
CA ASN A 248 -10.22 -12.17 14.08
C ASN A 248 -8.93 -11.86 13.30
N ILE A 249 -7.79 -12.43 13.73
CA ILE A 249 -6.51 -12.24 13.04
C ILE A 249 -6.51 -12.89 11.65
N SER A 250 -7.09 -14.08 11.50
CA SER A 250 -7.19 -14.76 10.20
C SER A 250 -8.10 -13.98 9.24
N TYR A 251 -9.19 -13.40 9.75
CA TYR A 251 -10.03 -12.51 8.96
C TYR A 251 -9.25 -11.27 8.51
N PHE A 252 -8.50 -10.62 9.42
CA PHE A 252 -7.68 -9.46 9.08
C PHE A 252 -6.56 -9.79 8.08
N TRP A 253 -5.98 -10.98 8.13
CA TRP A 253 -4.96 -11.40 7.16
C TRP A 253 -5.50 -11.33 5.73
N TRP A 254 -6.70 -11.87 5.50
CA TRP A 254 -7.33 -11.95 4.18
C TRP A 254 -8.08 -10.69 3.75
N THR A 255 -8.45 -9.78 4.67
CA THR A 255 -9.17 -8.57 4.27
C THR A 255 -8.32 -7.65 3.39
N PRO A 256 -8.91 -7.02 2.36
CA PRO A 256 -8.19 -6.12 1.45
C PRO A 256 -7.94 -4.72 2.07
N THR A 257 -7.46 -4.67 3.31
CA THR A 257 -7.05 -3.45 4.01
C THR A 257 -5.77 -3.71 4.80
N LEU A 258 -4.98 -2.66 4.98
CA LEU A 258 -3.73 -2.69 5.76
C LEU A 258 -3.92 -2.19 7.19
N VAL A 259 -5.12 -1.70 7.52
CA VAL A 259 -5.41 -1.14 8.84
C VAL A 259 -6.23 -2.13 9.65
N TYR A 260 -5.66 -2.55 10.78
CA TYR A 260 -6.35 -3.42 11.72
C TYR A 260 -7.46 -2.68 12.45
N GLN A 261 -8.62 -3.34 12.55
CA GLN A 261 -9.74 -2.94 13.39
C GLN A 261 -10.37 -4.21 13.99
N PRO A 262 -10.85 -4.16 15.25
CA PRO A 262 -11.55 -5.30 15.85
C PRO A 262 -12.76 -5.76 15.03
N VAL A 263 -13.48 -4.79 14.45
CA VAL A 263 -14.73 -5.01 13.73
C VAL A 263 -14.71 -4.19 12.45
N TYR A 264 -15.17 -4.81 11.36
CA TYR A 264 -15.28 -4.19 10.04
C TYR A 264 -16.74 -4.23 9.56
N PRO A 265 -17.18 -3.25 8.74
CA PRO A 265 -18.47 -3.33 8.05
C PRO A 265 -18.54 -4.59 7.18
N ARG A 266 -19.61 -5.37 7.29
CA ARG A 266 -19.80 -6.62 6.54
C ARG A 266 -21.02 -6.59 5.62
N THR A 267 -20.92 -7.27 4.47
CA THR A 267 -22.07 -7.52 3.59
C THR A 267 -22.87 -8.74 4.08
N ASN A 268 -24.16 -8.81 3.77
CA ASN A 268 -25.04 -9.88 4.25
C ASN A 268 -24.82 -11.23 3.55
N LYS A 269 -24.52 -11.21 2.25
CA LYS A 269 -24.32 -12.41 1.43
C LYS A 269 -23.17 -12.22 0.43
N ILE A 270 -22.60 -13.33 -0.02
CA ILE A 270 -21.60 -13.37 -1.09
C ILE A 270 -22.33 -13.49 -2.42
N ARG A 271 -22.07 -12.57 -3.35
CA ARG A 271 -22.60 -12.58 -4.71
C ARG A 271 -21.63 -13.31 -5.64
N TRP A 272 -21.80 -14.62 -5.79
CA TRP A 272 -20.90 -15.46 -6.60
C TRP A 272 -20.81 -15.05 -8.06
N THR A 273 -21.90 -14.56 -8.66
CA THR A 273 -21.88 -14.01 -10.03
C THR A 273 -20.95 -12.81 -10.16
N PHE A 274 -20.91 -11.94 -9.14
CA PHE A 274 -19.97 -10.82 -9.07
C PHE A 274 -18.53 -11.33 -8.93
N VAL A 275 -18.29 -12.32 -8.05
CA VAL A 275 -16.97 -12.93 -7.86
C VAL A 275 -16.44 -13.54 -9.16
N PHE A 276 -17.22 -14.39 -9.82
CA PHE A 276 -16.81 -15.03 -11.08
C PHE A 276 -16.53 -14.00 -12.18
N LYS A 277 -17.37 -12.95 -12.30
CA LYS A 277 -17.13 -11.85 -13.24
C LYS A 277 -15.81 -11.15 -12.96
N ARG A 278 -15.51 -10.81 -11.69
CA ARG A 278 -14.25 -10.18 -11.32
C ARG A 278 -13.04 -11.10 -11.57
N ILE A 279 -13.16 -12.40 -11.27
CA ILE A 279 -12.08 -13.38 -11.53
C ILE A 279 -11.83 -13.52 -13.04
N ALA A 280 -12.88 -13.59 -13.86
CA ALA A 280 -12.74 -13.63 -15.31
C ALA A 280 -12.05 -12.38 -15.87
N GLU A 281 -12.38 -11.20 -15.33
CA GLU A 281 -11.70 -9.94 -15.67
C GLU A 281 -10.21 -9.96 -15.28
N VAL A 282 -9.85 -10.51 -14.10
CA VAL A 282 -8.46 -10.70 -13.68
C VAL A 282 -7.71 -11.59 -14.68
N VAL A 283 -8.23 -12.78 -14.96
CA VAL A 283 -7.56 -13.74 -15.85
C VAL A 283 -7.40 -13.17 -17.26
N GLY A 284 -8.48 -12.63 -17.83
CA GLY A 284 -8.47 -12.08 -19.20
C GLY A 284 -7.49 -10.91 -19.35
N LEU A 285 -7.54 -9.93 -18.45
CA LEU A 285 -6.65 -8.77 -18.54
C LEU A 285 -5.20 -9.12 -18.17
N SER A 286 -4.95 -10.06 -17.26
CA SER A 286 -3.59 -10.55 -16.98
C SER A 286 -2.95 -11.20 -18.21
N ILE A 287 -3.70 -12.00 -18.97
CA ILE A 287 -3.23 -12.57 -20.25
C ILE A 287 -2.90 -11.44 -21.24
N VAL A 288 -3.78 -10.44 -21.37
CA VAL A 288 -3.54 -9.30 -22.27
C VAL A 288 -2.28 -8.53 -21.87
N ILE A 289 -2.07 -8.24 -20.58
CA ILE A 289 -0.86 -7.57 -20.08
C ILE A 289 0.38 -8.41 -20.38
N TRP A 290 0.31 -9.73 -20.18
CA TRP A 290 1.42 -10.62 -20.47
C TRP A 290 1.80 -10.64 -21.95
N ILE A 291 0.81 -10.76 -22.84
CA ILE A 291 1.05 -10.71 -24.29
C ILE A 291 1.60 -9.33 -24.69
N ALA A 292 0.99 -8.24 -24.22
CA ALA A 292 1.43 -6.88 -24.50
C ALA A 292 2.88 -6.63 -24.05
N SER A 293 3.26 -7.18 -22.89
CA SER A 293 4.62 -7.08 -22.37
C SER A 293 5.61 -7.91 -23.20
N ALA A 294 5.27 -9.16 -23.52
CA ALA A 294 6.14 -10.06 -24.27
C ALA A 294 6.32 -9.65 -25.74
N GLN A 295 5.25 -9.20 -26.40
CA GLN A 295 5.24 -8.90 -27.84
C GLN A 295 5.63 -7.47 -28.16
N TYR A 296 5.47 -6.53 -27.23
CA TYR A 296 5.77 -5.12 -27.51
C TYR A 296 6.80 -4.52 -26.56
N ALA A 297 6.62 -4.64 -25.24
CA ALA A 297 7.55 -4.03 -24.29
C ALA A 297 8.96 -4.64 -24.38
N VAL A 298 9.08 -5.97 -24.39
CA VAL A 298 10.38 -6.67 -24.41
C VAL A 298 11.20 -6.36 -25.67
N PRO A 299 10.67 -6.49 -26.91
CA PRO A 299 11.44 -6.15 -28.10
C PRO A 299 11.83 -4.67 -28.14
N LEU A 300 10.96 -3.77 -27.69
CA LEU A 300 11.27 -2.34 -27.65
C LEU A 300 12.42 -2.04 -26.68
N LEU A 301 12.41 -2.67 -25.50
CA LEU A 301 13.47 -2.54 -24.51
C LEU A 301 14.79 -3.12 -25.01
N GLN A 302 14.78 -4.29 -25.66
CA GLN A 302 15.97 -4.90 -26.26
C GLN A 302 16.61 -4.00 -27.33
N ASN A 303 15.80 -3.45 -28.24
CA ASN A 303 16.27 -2.51 -29.27
C ASN A 303 16.77 -1.17 -28.68
N SER A 304 16.51 -0.90 -27.40
CA SER A 304 16.95 0.33 -26.74
C SER A 304 18.28 0.15 -25.99
N LEU A 305 18.76 -1.08 -25.79
CA LEU A 305 19.98 -1.37 -25.03
C LEU A 305 21.23 -0.73 -25.67
N ASP A 306 21.36 -0.83 -27.00
CA ASP A 306 22.52 -0.30 -27.73
C ASP A 306 22.59 1.24 -27.67
N HIS A 307 21.44 1.90 -27.77
CA HIS A 307 21.35 3.37 -27.66
C HIS A 307 21.64 3.87 -26.24
N MET A 308 21.20 3.13 -25.22
CA MET A 308 21.54 3.41 -23.81
C MET A 308 23.04 3.26 -23.55
N ALA A 309 23.68 2.25 -24.14
CA ALA A 309 25.13 2.05 -24.03
C ALA A 309 25.93 3.18 -24.72
N ALA A 310 25.40 3.75 -25.79
CA ALA A 310 26.01 4.87 -26.52
C ALA A 310 25.74 6.27 -25.90
N LEU A 311 24.93 6.36 -24.83
CA LEU A 311 24.55 7.61 -24.15
C LEU A 311 23.94 8.69 -25.08
N ASP A 312 23.27 8.27 -26.16
CA ASP A 312 22.58 9.19 -27.05
C ASP A 312 21.23 9.64 -26.45
N LEU A 313 21.24 10.79 -25.78
CA LEU A 313 20.09 11.34 -25.07
C LEU A 313 18.85 11.55 -25.95
N VAL A 314 19.03 11.89 -27.23
CA VAL A 314 17.91 12.13 -28.15
C VAL A 314 17.24 10.81 -28.50
N SER A 315 18.03 9.79 -28.83
CA SER A 315 17.53 8.44 -29.05
C SER A 315 16.87 7.88 -27.78
N ILE A 316 17.46 8.08 -26.59
CA ILE A 316 16.88 7.63 -25.32
C ILE A 316 15.51 8.29 -25.09
N ALA A 317 15.39 9.60 -25.31
CA ALA A 317 14.12 10.31 -25.18
C ALA A 317 13.07 9.77 -26.16
N GLU A 318 13.45 9.52 -27.42
CA GLU A 318 12.56 8.89 -28.41
C GLU A 318 12.09 7.49 -27.95
N ARG A 319 12.99 6.66 -27.41
CA ARG A 319 12.66 5.32 -26.90
C ARG A 319 11.74 5.38 -25.69
N VAL A 320 11.97 6.30 -24.76
CA VAL A 320 11.09 6.53 -23.59
C VAL A 320 9.69 6.92 -24.06
N MET A 321 9.54 7.79 -25.06
CA MET A 321 8.23 8.14 -25.62
C MET A 321 7.53 6.96 -26.29
N LYS A 322 8.25 6.11 -27.02
CA LYS A 322 7.68 4.86 -27.59
C LYS A 322 7.24 3.90 -26.49
N LEU A 323 8.04 3.75 -25.43
CA LEU A 323 7.76 2.86 -24.30
C LEU A 323 6.61 3.38 -23.43
N SER A 324 6.45 4.71 -23.35
CA SER A 324 5.41 5.37 -22.56
C SER A 324 4.02 4.83 -22.85
N THR A 325 3.67 4.66 -24.13
CA THR A 325 2.31 4.24 -24.52
C THR A 325 1.97 2.83 -24.00
N ILE A 326 2.90 1.88 -24.16
CA ILE A 326 2.69 0.50 -23.70
C ILE A 326 2.82 0.37 -22.19
N SER A 327 3.74 1.12 -21.58
CA SER A 327 3.89 1.19 -20.13
C SER A 327 2.60 1.70 -19.48
N MET A 328 2.03 2.77 -20.02
CA MET A 328 0.76 3.34 -19.60
C MET A 328 -0.40 2.34 -19.73
N PHE A 329 -0.49 1.64 -20.87
CA PHE A 329 -1.49 0.58 -21.07
C PHE A 329 -1.36 -0.53 -20.02
N CYS A 330 -0.17 -1.11 -19.87
CA CYS A 330 0.07 -2.19 -18.91
C CYS A 330 -0.19 -1.75 -17.48
N TRP A 331 0.15 -0.51 -17.12
CA TRP A 331 -0.05 0.02 -15.78
C TRP A 331 -1.53 0.29 -15.47
N LEU A 332 -2.29 0.88 -16.40
CA LEU A 332 -3.74 1.08 -16.24
C LEU A 332 -4.50 -0.25 -16.20
N ALA A 333 -4.12 -1.20 -17.05
CA ALA A 333 -4.68 -2.55 -17.03
C ALA A 333 -4.33 -3.25 -15.71
N GLY A 334 -3.08 -3.14 -15.24
CA GLY A 334 -2.62 -3.67 -13.97
C GLY A 334 -3.34 -3.07 -12.77
N PHE A 335 -3.61 -1.76 -12.80
CA PHE A 335 -4.46 -1.08 -11.80
C PHE A 335 -5.85 -1.70 -11.73
N PHE A 336 -6.50 -1.84 -12.90
CA PHE A 336 -7.84 -2.38 -12.98
C PHE A 336 -7.89 -3.85 -12.53
N VAL A 337 -6.90 -4.65 -12.91
CA VAL A 337 -6.77 -6.03 -12.45
C VAL A 337 -6.62 -6.07 -10.94
N LEU A 338 -5.65 -5.33 -10.37
CA LEU A 338 -5.35 -5.39 -8.94
C LEU A 338 -6.43 -4.76 -8.08
N PHE A 339 -6.68 -3.46 -8.24
CA PHE A 339 -7.55 -2.69 -7.34
C PHE A 339 -9.03 -2.88 -7.62
N GLN A 340 -9.40 -2.93 -8.90
CA GLN A 340 -10.81 -3.01 -9.28
C GLN A 340 -11.32 -4.44 -9.33
N SER A 341 -10.52 -5.42 -9.77
CA SER A 341 -11.01 -6.78 -9.94
C SER A 341 -10.59 -7.69 -8.79
N SER A 342 -9.29 -7.82 -8.49
CA SER A 342 -8.77 -8.70 -7.45
C SER A 342 -9.20 -8.28 -6.04
N LEU A 343 -9.02 -7.01 -5.65
CA LEU A 343 -9.43 -6.56 -4.31
C LEU A 343 -10.95 -6.60 -4.11
N ASN A 344 -11.76 -6.30 -5.14
CA ASN A 344 -13.21 -6.44 -5.03
C ASN A 344 -13.67 -7.90 -4.98
N ALA A 345 -13.02 -8.81 -5.70
CA ALA A 345 -13.28 -10.24 -5.60
C ALA A 345 -12.97 -10.74 -4.18
N LEU A 346 -11.79 -10.39 -3.66
CA LEU A 346 -11.37 -10.72 -2.30
C LEU A 346 -12.31 -10.09 -1.25
N ALA A 347 -12.73 -8.84 -1.44
CA ALA A 347 -13.68 -8.17 -0.56
C ALA A 347 -15.04 -8.87 -0.53
N GLU A 348 -15.54 -9.32 -1.68
CA GLU A 348 -16.82 -10.03 -1.77
C GLU A 348 -16.73 -11.40 -1.09
N ILE A 349 -15.66 -12.17 -1.32
CA ILE A 349 -15.41 -13.47 -0.67
C ILE A 349 -15.33 -13.29 0.86
N MET A 350 -14.59 -12.27 1.32
CA MET A 350 -14.43 -11.95 2.74
C MET A 350 -15.65 -11.24 3.35
N ARG A 351 -16.72 -10.98 2.58
CA ARG A 351 -17.88 -10.16 2.99
C ARG A 351 -17.49 -8.78 3.54
N PHE A 352 -16.38 -8.22 3.06
CA PHE A 352 -15.91 -6.90 3.45
C PHE A 352 -16.74 -5.81 2.75
N GLY A 353 -17.35 -4.95 3.56
CA GLY A 353 -18.33 -3.96 3.12
C GLY A 353 -17.75 -2.64 2.62
N ASP A 354 -16.55 -2.24 3.05
CA ASP A 354 -15.95 -0.97 2.63
C ASP A 354 -14.99 -1.16 1.44
N ARG A 355 -15.52 -1.04 0.22
CA ARG A 355 -14.79 -1.38 -1.02
C ARG A 355 -14.19 -0.16 -1.72
N GLU A 356 -14.02 0.92 -1.00
CA GLU A 356 -13.42 2.15 -1.50
C GLU A 356 -11.88 2.04 -1.51
N PHE A 357 -11.34 1.17 -2.35
CA PHE A 357 -9.89 0.96 -2.47
C PHE A 357 -9.15 2.10 -3.17
N TYR A 358 -9.88 2.90 -3.94
CA TYR A 358 -9.39 4.05 -4.69
C TYR A 358 -10.56 5.02 -4.97
N SER A 359 -10.23 6.26 -5.34
CA SER A 359 -11.17 7.30 -5.79
C SER A 359 -10.81 7.77 -7.21
N ASP A 360 -11.43 8.85 -7.67
CA ASP A 360 -11.28 9.48 -8.98
C ASP A 360 -9.91 10.16 -9.20
N TRP A 361 -8.83 9.39 -9.00
CA TRP A 361 -7.44 9.85 -9.07
C TRP A 361 -7.04 10.36 -10.47
N TRP A 362 -7.79 10.01 -11.52
CA TRP A 362 -7.57 10.46 -12.90
C TRP A 362 -7.99 11.92 -13.13
N ASN A 363 -8.89 12.47 -12.30
CA ASN A 363 -9.40 13.84 -12.40
C ASN A 363 -8.63 14.85 -11.53
N VAL A 364 -7.49 14.43 -10.95
CA VAL A 364 -6.76 15.25 -9.99
C VAL A 364 -5.97 16.37 -10.66
N SER A 365 -5.93 17.53 -10.01
CA SER A 365 -5.15 18.69 -10.43
C SER A 365 -3.85 18.89 -9.64
N SER A 366 -3.58 18.04 -8.65
CA SER A 366 -2.32 18.02 -7.89
C SER A 366 -1.87 16.59 -7.64
N VAL A 367 -0.56 16.39 -7.70
CA VAL A 367 0.10 15.10 -7.42
C VAL A 367 -0.09 14.68 -5.96
N ARG A 368 -0.30 15.63 -5.04
CA ARG A 368 -0.67 15.31 -3.65
C ARG A 368 -1.98 14.55 -3.60
N VAL A 369 -2.99 15.03 -4.33
CA VAL A 369 -4.34 14.43 -4.34
C VAL A 369 -4.30 13.06 -5.02
N TYR A 370 -3.48 12.89 -6.05
CA TYR A 370 -3.22 11.57 -6.66
C TYR A 370 -2.77 10.54 -5.61
N TRP A 371 -1.74 10.84 -4.82
CA TRP A 371 -1.19 9.90 -3.84
C TRP A 371 -2.15 9.56 -2.68
N THR A 372 -3.17 10.39 -2.43
CA THR A 372 -4.20 10.10 -1.42
C THR A 372 -5.42 9.35 -1.97
N THR A 373 -5.58 9.29 -3.30
CA THR A 373 -6.77 8.73 -3.97
C THR A 373 -6.50 7.46 -4.77
N TRP A 374 -5.26 7.24 -5.21
CA TRP A 374 -4.84 6.09 -6.02
C TRP A 374 -4.94 4.75 -5.27
N ASN A 375 -4.31 4.65 -4.09
CA ASN A 375 -4.24 3.44 -3.27
C ASN A 375 -4.63 3.78 -1.84
N LYS A 376 -5.93 3.75 -1.57
CA LYS A 376 -6.47 4.08 -0.25
C LYS A 376 -5.98 3.16 0.86
N PRO A 377 -5.85 1.82 0.69
CA PRO A 377 -5.30 0.96 1.73
C PRO A 377 -3.93 1.42 2.25
N VAL A 378 -2.99 1.73 1.33
CA VAL A 378 -1.65 2.23 1.71
C VAL A 378 -1.73 3.65 2.27
N TYR A 379 -2.51 4.54 1.63
CA TYR A 379 -2.70 5.91 2.14
C TYR A 379 -3.25 5.91 3.57
N HIS A 380 -4.28 5.11 3.85
CA HIS A 380 -4.86 4.98 5.19
C HIS A 380 -3.85 4.46 6.20
N PHE A 381 -3.02 3.48 5.83
CA PHE A 381 -1.93 3.01 6.68
C PHE A 381 -0.93 4.15 6.98
N MET A 382 -0.41 4.80 5.95
CA MET A 382 0.59 5.88 6.10
C MET A 382 0.04 7.05 6.90
N LYS A 383 -1.20 7.46 6.62
CA LYS A 383 -1.87 8.56 7.33
C LYS A 383 -2.02 8.23 8.82
N ARG A 384 -2.49 7.03 9.14
CA ARG A 384 -2.83 6.61 10.51
C ARG A 384 -1.62 6.21 11.35
N HIS A 385 -0.65 5.49 10.79
CA HIS A 385 0.43 4.90 11.60
C HIS A 385 1.75 5.67 11.48
N VAL A 386 1.90 6.55 10.48
CA VAL A 386 3.13 7.33 10.26
C VAL A 386 2.84 8.83 10.39
N TYR A 387 2.04 9.40 9.50
CA TYR A 387 1.81 10.85 9.43
C TYR A 387 1.17 11.43 10.69
N ALA A 388 -0.03 10.98 11.07
CA ALA A 388 -0.76 11.57 12.18
C ALA A 388 -0.08 11.37 13.56
N PRO A 389 0.58 10.23 13.85
CA PRO A 389 1.40 10.09 15.04
C PRO A 389 2.63 11.02 15.07
N LEU A 390 3.24 11.35 13.93
CA LEU A 390 4.36 12.29 13.86
C LEU A 390 3.88 13.72 14.12
N VAL A 391 2.81 14.14 13.44
CA VAL A 391 2.20 15.45 13.65
C VAL A 391 1.68 15.60 15.09
N GLY A 392 1.03 14.58 15.62
CA GLY A 392 0.56 14.56 17.02
C GLY A 392 1.66 14.56 18.08
N ARG A 393 2.93 14.32 17.69
CA ARG A 393 4.11 14.49 18.56
C ARG A 393 4.78 15.86 18.41
N GLY A 394 4.23 16.74 17.57
CA GLY A 394 4.72 18.10 17.36
C GLY A 394 5.58 18.29 16.10
N LEU A 395 5.74 17.28 15.23
CA LEU A 395 6.43 17.50 13.96
C LEU A 395 5.56 18.36 13.02
N PRO A 396 6.15 19.34 12.31
CA PRO A 396 5.40 20.15 11.37
C PRO A 396 4.88 19.29 10.19
N PRO A 397 3.69 19.58 9.64
CA PRO A 397 3.05 18.77 8.60
C PRO A 397 3.90 18.51 7.35
N TRP A 398 4.67 19.50 6.91
CA TRP A 398 5.54 19.36 5.73
C TRP A 398 6.67 18.35 5.97
N LEU A 399 7.26 18.34 7.17
CA LEU A 399 8.32 17.40 7.52
C LEU A 399 7.75 15.99 7.70
N ALA A 400 6.57 15.87 8.31
CA ALA A 400 5.86 14.58 8.41
C ALA A 400 5.55 14.02 7.01
N GLN A 401 5.23 14.87 6.04
CA GLN A 401 5.05 14.45 4.64
C GLN A 401 6.35 13.94 4.03
N VAL A 402 7.48 14.65 4.20
CA VAL A 402 8.80 14.19 3.71
C VAL A 402 9.15 12.82 4.30
N VAL A 403 8.95 12.62 5.60
CA VAL A 403 9.20 11.32 6.26
C VAL A 403 8.34 10.20 5.67
N VAL A 404 7.06 10.46 5.40
CA VAL A 404 6.17 9.48 4.75
C VAL A 404 6.66 9.14 3.34
N PHE A 405 7.09 10.13 2.56
CA PHE A 405 7.64 9.89 1.23
C PHE A 405 8.94 9.09 1.30
N VAL A 406 9.87 9.42 2.20
CA VAL A 406 11.13 8.68 2.38
C VAL A 406 10.84 7.22 2.73
N PHE A 407 9.97 7.00 3.72
CA PHE A 407 9.56 5.67 4.13
C PHE A 407 8.90 4.88 2.98
N SER A 408 8.00 5.51 2.22
CA SER A 408 7.39 4.91 1.03
C SER A 408 8.44 4.59 -0.04
N GLY A 409 9.38 5.50 -0.30
CA GLY A 409 10.45 5.31 -1.28
C GLY A 409 11.34 4.13 -0.95
N LEU A 410 11.68 3.93 0.32
CA LEU A 410 12.45 2.76 0.77
C LEU A 410 11.72 1.44 0.50
N LEU A 411 10.40 1.39 0.73
CA LEU A 411 9.61 0.20 0.44
C LEU A 411 9.49 -0.06 -1.07
N HIS A 412 9.43 0.98 -1.90
CA HIS A 412 9.42 0.82 -3.37
C HIS A 412 10.76 0.33 -3.90
N GLU A 413 11.88 0.84 -3.37
CA GLU A 413 13.22 0.35 -3.72
C GLU A 413 13.38 -1.11 -3.29
N LEU A 414 12.89 -1.48 -2.11
CA LEU A 414 12.88 -2.88 -1.67
C LEU A 414 12.08 -3.75 -2.63
N LEU A 415 10.86 -3.33 -2.99
CA LEU A 415 9.96 -4.09 -3.85
C LEU A 415 10.48 -4.30 -5.28
N VAL A 416 11.20 -3.31 -5.84
CA VAL A 416 11.68 -3.36 -7.23
C VAL A 416 13.16 -3.76 -7.31
N GLY A 417 14.01 -3.20 -6.45
CA GLY A 417 15.46 -3.41 -6.47
C GLY A 417 15.89 -4.78 -5.98
N VAL A 418 15.21 -5.36 -4.99
CA VAL A 418 15.58 -6.67 -4.43
C VAL A 418 15.32 -7.80 -5.44
N PRO A 419 14.12 -7.93 -6.04
CA PRO A 419 13.86 -8.99 -7.03
C PRO A 419 14.65 -8.83 -8.32
N THR A 420 15.09 -7.61 -8.63
CA THR A 420 15.97 -7.32 -9.78
C THR A 420 17.46 -7.41 -9.42
N HIS A 421 17.79 -7.79 -8.18
CA HIS A 421 19.17 -7.93 -7.70
C HIS A 421 20.05 -6.68 -7.94
N ASN A 422 19.42 -5.51 -8.05
CA ASN A 422 20.03 -4.25 -8.47
C ASN A 422 19.43 -3.10 -7.65
N LEU A 423 20.12 -2.73 -6.57
CA LEU A 423 19.77 -1.61 -5.70
C LEU A 423 20.30 -0.29 -6.28
N LEU A 424 19.66 0.18 -7.36
CA LEU A 424 20.06 1.38 -8.09
C LEU A 424 19.55 2.67 -7.46
N TRP A 425 18.64 2.59 -6.48
CA TRP A 425 18.00 3.74 -5.83
C TRP A 425 17.16 4.60 -6.78
N VAL A 426 16.84 4.10 -7.98
CA VAL A 426 16.05 4.81 -8.98
C VAL A 426 14.58 4.91 -8.55
N ALA A 427 14.00 3.85 -7.98
CA ALA A 427 12.64 3.88 -7.46
C ALA A 427 12.53 4.83 -6.26
N PHE A 428 13.54 4.81 -5.36
CA PHE A 428 13.64 5.77 -4.26
C PHE A 428 13.73 7.21 -4.78
N ALA A 429 14.65 7.50 -5.69
CA ALA A 429 14.84 8.83 -6.26
C ALA A 429 13.57 9.31 -7.00
N GLY A 430 12.92 8.43 -7.75
CA GLY A 430 11.66 8.71 -8.44
C GLY A 430 10.54 9.11 -7.47
N MET A 431 10.48 8.50 -6.28
CA MET A 431 9.55 8.89 -5.22
C MET A 431 9.93 10.23 -4.57
N MET A 432 11.23 10.53 -4.40
CA MET A 432 11.69 11.82 -3.87
C MET A 432 11.43 12.97 -4.83
N TRP A 433 11.57 12.74 -6.13
CA TRP A 433 11.29 13.73 -7.17
C TRP A 433 9.80 14.15 -7.23
N GLN A 434 8.90 13.34 -6.66
CA GLN A 434 7.49 13.73 -6.53
C GLN A 434 7.29 14.91 -5.57
N ILE A 435 8.18 15.15 -4.60
CA ILE A 435 8.02 16.23 -3.62
C ILE A 435 8.11 17.62 -4.30
N PRO A 436 9.15 17.93 -5.10
CA PRO A 436 9.17 19.15 -5.91
C PRO A 436 7.93 19.30 -6.81
N LEU A 437 7.48 18.21 -7.42
CA LEU A 437 6.30 18.22 -8.29
C LEU A 437 5.01 18.54 -7.53
N ILE A 438 4.89 18.07 -6.28
CA ILE A 438 3.79 18.44 -5.38
C ILE A 438 3.82 19.93 -5.06
N ILE A 439 5.01 20.49 -4.77
CA ILE A 439 5.16 21.92 -4.49
C ILE A 439 4.75 22.76 -5.71
N LEU A 440 5.06 22.29 -6.92
CA LEU A 440 4.68 22.95 -8.17
C LEU A 440 3.17 22.86 -8.47
N THR A 441 2.54 21.72 -8.18
CA THR A 441 1.14 21.45 -8.56
C THR A 441 0.11 21.83 -7.49
N ASP A 442 0.50 21.90 -6.21
CA ASP A 442 -0.41 22.28 -5.12
C ASP A 442 -1.02 23.68 -5.26
N PRO A 443 -0.28 24.73 -5.68
CA PRO A 443 -0.87 26.05 -5.95
C PRO A 443 -1.92 26.01 -7.06
N LEU A 444 -1.67 25.22 -8.12
CA LEU A 444 -2.60 25.07 -9.25
C LEU A 444 -3.91 24.41 -8.82
N ALA A 445 -3.85 23.45 -7.90
CA ALA A 445 -5.04 22.82 -7.35
C ALA A 445 -5.84 23.73 -6.41
N LYS A 446 -5.17 24.63 -5.69
CA LYS A 446 -5.82 25.60 -4.78
C LYS A 446 -6.43 26.79 -5.53
N ALA A 447 -6.03 27.03 -6.77
CA ALA A 447 -6.60 28.08 -7.59
C ALA A 447 -8.08 27.82 -7.90
N LYS A 448 -8.90 28.88 -7.82
CA LYS A 448 -10.33 28.81 -8.15
C LYS A 448 -10.60 28.71 -9.67
N SER A 449 -9.60 29.04 -10.50
CA SER A 449 -9.71 29.00 -11.95
C SER A 449 -9.82 27.58 -12.49
N TYR A 450 -10.78 27.35 -13.39
CA TYR A 450 -10.92 26.07 -14.11
C TYR A 450 -9.67 25.74 -14.93
N THR A 451 -9.09 26.74 -15.61
CA THR A 451 -7.87 26.57 -16.42
C THR A 451 -6.69 26.08 -15.60
N ALA A 452 -6.51 26.59 -14.38
CA ALA A 452 -5.43 26.16 -13.49
C ALA A 452 -5.56 24.67 -13.10
N LYS A 453 -6.80 24.19 -12.91
CA LYS A 453 -7.06 22.77 -12.63
C LYS A 453 -6.77 21.87 -13.83
N VAL A 454 -7.15 22.33 -15.04
CA VAL A 454 -6.85 21.62 -16.30
C VAL A 454 -5.34 21.53 -16.50
N VAL A 455 -4.61 22.64 -16.34
CA VAL A 455 -3.14 22.65 -16.44
C VAL A 455 -2.51 21.71 -15.41
N GLY A 456 -2.98 21.72 -14.16
CA GLY A 456 -2.52 20.78 -13.14
C GLY A 456 -2.74 19.32 -13.52
N ASN A 457 -3.89 18.99 -14.10
CA ASN A 457 -4.19 17.64 -14.60
C ASN A 457 -3.31 17.25 -15.80
N MET A 458 -3.04 18.17 -16.72
CA MET A 458 -2.12 17.94 -17.84
C MET A 458 -0.69 17.69 -17.36
N VAL A 459 -0.19 18.49 -16.40
CA VAL A 459 1.13 18.28 -15.78
C VAL A 459 1.23 16.93 -15.09
N PHE A 460 0.16 16.51 -14.40
CA PHE A 460 0.06 15.17 -13.82
C PHE A 460 0.20 14.10 -14.90
N TRP A 461 -0.62 14.12 -15.95
CA TRP A 461 -0.59 13.10 -17.00
C TRP A 461 0.71 13.07 -17.79
N ILE A 462 1.29 14.23 -18.12
CA ILE A 462 2.59 14.30 -18.81
C ILE A 462 3.69 13.66 -17.95
N THR A 463 3.73 14.00 -16.66
CA THR A 463 4.74 13.45 -15.75
C THR A 463 4.53 11.95 -15.52
N PHE A 464 3.27 11.55 -15.35
CA PHE A 464 2.87 10.16 -15.15
C PHE A 464 3.23 9.28 -16.36
N CYS A 465 2.87 9.75 -17.56
CA CYS A 465 3.07 9.01 -18.81
C CYS A 465 4.52 9.02 -19.27
N LEU A 466 5.26 10.13 -19.18
CA LEU A 466 6.58 10.24 -19.82
C LEU A 466 7.75 9.98 -18.87
N VAL A 467 7.69 10.51 -17.66
CA VAL A 467 8.88 10.62 -16.79
C VAL A 467 8.90 9.58 -15.68
N GLY A 468 7.74 9.17 -15.17
CA GLY A 468 7.66 8.28 -14.01
C GLY A 468 7.94 6.81 -14.34
N GLN A 469 6.89 6.08 -14.70
CA GLN A 469 6.91 4.62 -14.82
C GLN A 469 7.78 4.09 -15.99
N PRO A 470 7.75 4.68 -17.20
CA PRO A 470 8.50 4.12 -18.32
C PRO A 470 10.00 4.30 -18.17
N LEU A 471 10.44 5.43 -17.62
CA LEU A 471 11.85 5.70 -17.35
C LEU A 471 12.40 4.72 -16.30
N ALA A 472 11.67 4.51 -15.21
CA ALA A 472 12.05 3.53 -14.19
C ALA A 472 12.12 2.11 -14.79
N ALA A 473 11.11 1.70 -15.55
CA ALA A 473 11.08 0.39 -16.20
C ALA A 473 12.26 0.19 -17.16
N LEU A 474 12.59 1.21 -17.97
CA LEU A 474 13.74 1.19 -18.88
C LEU A 474 15.06 1.03 -18.12
N LEU A 475 15.27 1.81 -17.06
CA LEU A 475 16.51 1.79 -16.27
C LEU A 475 16.71 0.47 -15.53
N TYR A 476 15.69 -0.06 -14.85
CA TYR A 476 15.78 -1.36 -14.17
C TYR A 476 15.94 -2.51 -15.16
N PHE A 477 15.28 -2.46 -16.32
CA PHE A 477 15.46 -3.47 -17.36
C PHE A 477 16.87 -3.44 -17.95
N PHE A 478 17.39 -2.25 -18.26
CA PHE A 478 18.76 -2.08 -18.75
C PHE A 478 19.77 -2.64 -17.74
N ALA A 479 19.64 -2.30 -16.46
CA ALA A 479 20.53 -2.80 -15.42
C ALA A 479 20.43 -4.34 -15.22
N TRP A 480 19.22 -4.89 -15.32
CA TRP A 480 19.01 -6.34 -15.30
C TRP A 480 19.73 -7.02 -16.47
N GLN A 481 19.56 -6.51 -17.69
CA GLN A 481 20.22 -7.05 -18.89
C GLN A 481 21.74 -6.85 -18.88
N ALA A 482 22.23 -5.75 -18.30
CA ALA A 482 23.66 -5.52 -18.15
C ALA A 482 24.32 -6.55 -17.20
N LYS A 483 23.57 -7.08 -16.22
CA LYS A 483 24.06 -8.04 -15.23
C LYS A 483 23.82 -9.51 -15.63
N TYR A 484 22.66 -9.83 -16.19
CA TYR A 484 22.24 -11.21 -16.50
C TYR A 484 21.99 -11.48 -17.99
N GLY A 485 21.99 -10.44 -18.83
CA GLY A 485 21.77 -10.56 -20.26
C GLY A 485 23.02 -10.93 -21.06
N SER A 486 22.85 -11.11 -22.37
CA SER A 486 23.91 -11.48 -23.32
C SER A 486 25.08 -10.49 -23.34
N VAL A 487 24.87 -9.23 -22.97
CA VAL A 487 25.90 -8.18 -22.88
C VAL A 487 26.97 -8.51 -21.84
N ALA A 488 26.60 -9.13 -20.71
CA ALA A 488 27.55 -9.63 -19.72
C ALA A 488 28.34 -10.85 -20.25
N ARG A 489 27.65 -11.80 -20.91
CA ARG A 489 28.29 -12.97 -21.54
C ARG A 489 29.28 -12.59 -22.64
N ASN A 490 29.04 -11.51 -23.40
CA ASN A 490 29.99 -11.04 -24.40
C ASN A 490 31.23 -10.36 -23.78
N ARG A 491 31.10 -9.72 -22.61
CA ARG A 491 32.26 -9.17 -21.88
C ARG A 491 33.13 -10.26 -21.24
N GLU A 492 32.52 -11.30 -20.67
CA GLU A 492 33.28 -12.45 -20.16
C GLU A 492 33.92 -13.26 -21.29
N GLY A 493 33.26 -13.38 -22.44
CA GLY A 493 33.81 -14.03 -23.63
C GLY A 493 35.01 -13.30 -24.25
N GLN A 494 35.08 -11.96 -24.16
CA GLN A 494 36.25 -11.20 -24.63
C GLN A 494 37.44 -11.22 -23.65
N GLY A 495 37.20 -11.48 -22.36
CA GLY A 495 38.26 -11.66 -21.36
C GLY A 495 39.00 -12.99 -21.44
N SER A 496 38.43 -13.99 -22.13
CA SER A 496 39.03 -15.34 -22.26
C SER A 496 39.86 -15.51 -23.53
N VAL A 497 40.00 -14.49 -24.39
CA VAL A 497 40.83 -14.50 -25.61
C VAL A 497 42.18 -13.78 -25.41
N MET A 498 42.43 -13.24 -24.22
CA MET A 498 43.74 -12.73 -23.80
C MET A 498 44.22 -13.46 -22.53
N LYS A 499 44.50 -14.75 -22.66
CA LYS A 499 45.48 -15.47 -21.84
C LYS A 499 46.15 -16.54 -22.68
#